data_AF-A0A2N8ETS8-F1
#
_entry.id   AF-A0A2N8ETS8-F1
#
_cell.length_a   1.000
_cell.length_b   1.000
_cell.length_c   1.000
_cell.angle_alpha   90.00
_cell.angle_beta   90.00
_cell.angle_gamma   90.00
#
_symmetry.space_group_name_H-M   'P 1'
#
loop_
_entity.id
_entity.type
_entity.pdbx_description
1 polymer ?
#
loop_
_entity_poly.entity_id
_entity_poly.type
_entity_poly.pdbx_seq_one_letter_code
_entity_poly.pdbx_strand_id
1 'polypeptide(L)'
;MDHFPGWMLESAHSYLKAAELLDAQHLPHVAQVNAATSMEILLKSFISIPDQHQGTTGETCVLDKEAIKTAHKRLQDSGKTDHGQRVDWHDLLTLFHAVPEQIRRSLALDSQEECFEKYQSVFTNTRYPYESSCAKSSDPMLMRMLRWTLANVVGYHKERGSQDSYIVSYIAKQQAEPGDA
;
A
#
# COMPACT_ATOMS: atom_id res chain seq x y z
N MET A 1 1.40 -2.34 19.38
CA MET A 1 2.21 -3.10 18.41
C MET A 1 3.64 -2.83 18.79
N ASP A 2 4.30 -3.81 19.40
CA ASP A 2 5.65 -3.64 19.98
C ASP A 2 6.76 -3.88 18.95
N HIS A 3 6.39 -4.33 17.73
CA HIS A 3 7.31 -4.57 16.63
C HIS A 3 6.69 -4.11 15.31
N PHE A 4 7.51 -3.48 14.47
CA PHE A 4 7.12 -2.97 13.17
C PHE A 4 8.16 -3.39 12.12
N PRO A 5 7.76 -4.09 11.05
CA PRO A 5 8.67 -4.55 10.01
C PRO A 5 9.05 -3.40 9.05
N GLY A 6 10.03 -2.56 9.41
CA GLY A 6 10.43 -1.42 8.57
C GLY A 6 10.92 -1.80 7.17
N TRP A 7 11.43 -3.03 7.00
CA TRP A 7 11.79 -3.57 5.69
C TRP A 7 10.59 -3.68 4.72
N MET A 8 9.36 -3.81 5.22
CA MET A 8 8.16 -3.77 4.37
C MET A 8 7.93 -2.37 3.80
N LEU A 9 8.18 -1.32 4.59
CA LEU A 9 8.14 0.07 4.11
C LEU A 9 9.25 0.37 3.11
N GLU A 10 10.45 -0.16 3.35
CA GLU A 10 11.55 -0.07 2.40
C GLU A 10 11.20 -0.76 1.07
N SER A 11 10.57 -1.93 1.14
CA SER A 11 10.07 -2.66 -0.02
C SER A 11 9.02 -1.84 -0.77
N ALA A 12 8.02 -1.30 -0.05
CA ALA A 12 7.01 -0.43 -0.65
C ALA A 12 7.64 0.78 -1.33
N HIS A 13 8.58 1.46 -0.69
CA HIS A 13 9.26 2.62 -1.29
C HIS A 13 10.07 2.23 -2.53
N SER A 14 10.69 1.06 -2.55
CA SER A 14 11.39 0.55 -3.74
C SER A 14 10.43 0.37 -4.92
N TYR A 15 9.24 -0.17 -4.70
CA TYR A 15 8.20 -0.27 -5.73
C TYR A 15 7.66 1.10 -6.17
N LEU A 16 7.55 2.07 -5.26
CA LEU A 16 7.22 3.46 -5.62
C LEU A 16 8.31 4.06 -6.53
N LYS A 17 9.59 3.90 -6.19
CA LYS A 17 10.70 4.37 -7.04
C LYS A 17 10.70 3.70 -8.41
N ALA A 18 10.41 2.40 -8.46
CA ALA A 18 10.24 1.70 -9.73
C ALA A 18 9.07 2.29 -10.54
N ALA A 19 7.92 2.55 -9.91
CA ALA A 19 6.77 3.18 -10.56
C ALA A 19 7.13 4.56 -11.14
N GLU A 20 7.83 5.40 -10.37
CA GLU A 20 8.27 6.74 -10.83
C GLU A 20 9.19 6.66 -12.05
N LEU A 21 10.16 5.73 -12.02
CA LEU A 21 11.07 5.53 -13.15
C LEU A 21 10.32 5.03 -14.40
N LEU A 22 9.37 4.12 -14.24
CA LEU A 22 8.57 3.58 -15.35
C LEU A 22 7.65 4.65 -15.95
N ASP A 23 7.05 5.49 -15.11
CA ASP A 23 6.20 6.60 -15.56
C ASP A 23 7.02 7.63 -16.37
N ALA A 24 8.22 7.98 -15.90
CA ALA A 24 9.15 8.84 -16.62
C ALA A 24 9.59 8.28 -17.99
N GLN A 25 9.54 6.96 -18.16
CA GLN A 25 9.83 6.27 -19.42
C GLN A 25 8.58 6.08 -20.30
N HIS A 26 7.45 6.74 -19.98
CA HIS A 26 6.19 6.63 -20.70
C HIS A 26 5.62 5.19 -20.72
N LEU A 27 5.78 4.44 -19.62
CA LEU A 27 5.23 3.10 -19.42
C LEU A 27 4.13 3.10 -18.33
N PRO A 28 3.04 3.87 -18.49
CA PRO A 28 2.21 4.27 -17.36
C PRO A 28 1.34 3.13 -16.81
N HIS A 29 0.97 2.13 -17.63
CA HIS A 29 0.30 0.91 -17.14
C HIS A 29 1.21 0.07 -16.24
N VAL A 30 2.49 -0.07 -16.62
CA VAL A 30 3.48 -0.82 -15.83
C VAL A 30 3.82 -0.04 -14.56
N ALA A 31 3.92 1.28 -14.65
CA ALA A 31 4.08 2.16 -13.49
C ALA A 31 2.92 2.02 -12.51
N GLN A 32 1.68 2.01 -13.00
CA GLN A 32 0.48 1.86 -12.17
C GLN A 32 0.42 0.52 -11.45
N VAL A 33 0.82 -0.59 -12.10
CA VAL A 33 0.92 -1.89 -11.42
C VAL A 33 1.98 -1.86 -10.31
N ASN A 34 3.13 -1.21 -10.53
CA ASN A 34 4.15 -1.08 -9.48
C ASN A 34 3.68 -0.18 -8.32
N ALA A 35 2.96 0.90 -8.62
CA ALA A 35 2.35 1.75 -7.60
C ALA A 35 1.29 0.98 -6.79
N ALA A 36 0.50 0.13 -7.43
CA ALA A 36 -0.43 -0.75 -6.75
C ALA A 36 0.27 -1.76 -5.83
N THR A 37 1.33 -2.42 -6.30
CA THR A 37 2.14 -3.32 -5.46
C THR A 37 2.71 -2.59 -4.24
N SER A 38 3.21 -1.37 -4.43
CA SER A 38 3.72 -0.55 -3.32
C SER A 38 2.63 -0.22 -2.30
N MET A 39 1.44 0.20 -2.75
CA MET A 39 0.29 0.48 -1.87
C MET A 39 -0.18 -0.78 -1.14
N GLU A 40 -0.25 -1.92 -1.83
CA GLU A 40 -0.56 -3.22 -1.24
C GLU A 40 0.41 -3.55 -0.10
N ILE A 41 1.72 -3.39 -0.31
CA ILE A 41 2.73 -3.65 0.73
C ILE A 41 2.54 -2.71 1.94
N LEU A 42 2.27 -1.41 1.71
CA LEU A 42 2.01 -0.46 2.80
C LEU A 42 0.79 -0.87 3.63
N LEU A 43 -0.33 -1.19 2.99
CA LEU A 43 -1.52 -1.64 3.70
C LEU A 43 -1.24 -2.95 4.46
N LYS A 44 -0.56 -3.90 3.80
CA LYS A 44 -0.16 -5.18 4.39
C LYS A 44 0.75 -5.01 5.60
N SER A 45 1.59 -3.98 5.65
CA SER A 45 2.47 -3.72 6.80
C SER A 45 1.72 -3.50 8.12
N PHE A 46 0.46 -3.06 8.07
CA PHE A 46 -0.40 -2.87 9.26
C PHE A 46 -1.26 -4.08 9.62
N ILE A 47 -1.33 -5.08 8.75
CA ILE A 47 -2.10 -6.32 8.94
C ILE A 47 -1.21 -7.56 8.84
N SER A 48 0.10 -7.36 9.00
CA SER A 48 1.11 -8.41 9.03
C SER A 48 1.52 -8.71 10.47
N ILE A 49 1.70 -9.99 10.76
CA ILE A 49 2.14 -10.51 12.05
C ILE A 49 3.47 -11.21 11.82
N PRO A 50 4.53 -10.93 12.62
CA PRO A 50 5.78 -11.67 12.54
C PRO A 50 5.55 -13.18 12.70
N ASP A 51 6.19 -13.97 11.84
CA ASP A 51 6.09 -15.43 11.82
C ASP A 51 7.43 -16.08 12.19
N GLN A 52 8.50 -15.74 11.48
CA GLN A 52 9.84 -16.28 11.73
C GLN A 52 10.88 -15.17 11.84
N HIS A 53 11.94 -15.43 12.61
CA HIS A 53 13.14 -14.58 12.76
C HIS A 53 12.85 -13.11 13.06
N GLN A 54 11.87 -12.85 13.94
CA GLN A 54 11.49 -11.50 14.34
C GLN A 54 12.70 -10.68 14.81
N GLY A 55 12.83 -9.45 14.31
CA GLY A 55 13.91 -8.52 14.62
C GLY A 55 15.20 -8.75 13.83
N THR A 56 15.22 -9.66 12.85
CA THR A 56 16.39 -9.93 12.01
C THR A 56 16.13 -9.59 10.54
N THR A 57 17.18 -9.60 9.72
CA THR A 57 17.07 -9.43 8.26
C THR A 57 16.33 -10.57 7.57
N GLY A 58 16.15 -11.72 8.23
CA GLY A 58 15.40 -12.87 7.74
C GLY A 58 13.97 -12.92 8.26
N GLU A 59 13.46 -11.83 8.83
CA GLU A 59 12.11 -11.77 9.37
C GLU A 59 11.06 -12.07 8.28
N THR A 60 10.18 -13.02 8.56
CA THR A 60 9.01 -13.30 7.73
C THR A 60 7.75 -12.86 8.45
N CYS A 61 6.75 -12.48 7.68
CA CYS A 61 5.45 -12.09 8.20
C CYS A 61 4.34 -12.92 7.54
N VAL A 62 3.30 -13.21 8.30
CA VAL A 62 2.03 -13.74 7.80
C VAL A 62 0.96 -12.67 7.89
N LEU A 63 0.02 -12.68 6.94
CA LEU A 63 -1.12 -11.77 6.99
C LEU A 63 -2.13 -12.22 8.04
N ASP A 64 -2.73 -11.26 8.74
CA ASP A 64 -3.94 -11.47 9.53
C ASP A 64 -5.10 -11.81 8.60
N LYS A 65 -5.28 -13.11 8.37
CA LYS A 65 -6.31 -13.63 7.47
C LYS A 65 -7.72 -13.31 7.95
N GLU A 66 -7.93 -13.20 9.26
CA GLU A 66 -9.25 -12.94 9.82
C GLU A 66 -9.64 -11.46 9.69
N ALA A 67 -8.67 -10.54 9.83
CA ALA A 67 -8.89 -9.13 9.53
C ALA A 67 -9.34 -8.92 8.07
N ILE A 68 -8.65 -9.56 7.11
CA ILE A 68 -8.96 -9.46 5.69
C ILE A 68 -10.33 -10.09 5.36
N LYS A 69 -10.62 -11.29 5.87
CA LYS A 69 -11.94 -11.93 5.68
C LYS A 69 -13.08 -11.07 6.25
N THR A 70 -12.87 -10.49 7.43
CA THR A 70 -13.85 -9.62 8.08
C THR A 70 -14.10 -8.36 7.26
N ALA A 71 -13.05 -7.74 6.73
CA ALA A 71 -13.15 -6.58 5.84
C ALA A 71 -13.90 -6.93 4.55
N HIS A 72 -13.54 -8.04 3.90
CA HIS A 72 -14.20 -8.52 2.69
C HIS A 72 -15.69 -8.75 2.89
N LYS A 73 -16.07 -9.43 3.99
CA LYS A 73 -17.47 -9.68 4.32
C LYS A 73 -18.26 -8.39 4.52
N ARG A 74 -17.70 -7.40 5.22
CA ARG A 74 -18.34 -6.09 5.39
C ARG A 74 -18.59 -5.38 4.07
N LEU A 75 -17.63 -5.45 3.15
CA LEU A 75 -17.76 -4.87 1.82
C LEU A 75 -18.82 -5.58 0.96
N GLN A 76 -18.94 -6.91 1.10
CA GLN A 76 -20.01 -7.67 0.46
C GLN A 76 -21.39 -7.25 1.00
N ASP A 77 -21.53 -7.19 2.33
CA ASP A 77 -22.76 -6.78 2.99
C ASP A 77 -23.18 -5.35 2.60
N SER A 78 -22.22 -4.47 2.27
CA SER A 78 -22.47 -3.11 1.79
C SER A 78 -22.58 -2.97 0.26
N GLY A 79 -22.45 -4.06 -0.51
CA GLY A 79 -22.50 -4.04 -1.98
C GLY A 79 -21.33 -3.32 -2.66
N LYS A 80 -20.20 -3.14 -1.96
CA LYS A 80 -19.00 -2.44 -2.47
C LYS A 80 -17.99 -3.38 -3.15
N THR A 81 -18.20 -4.69 -3.08
CA THR A 81 -17.39 -5.68 -3.78
C THR A 81 -18.29 -6.74 -4.41
N ASP A 82 -18.03 -7.07 -5.67
CA ASP A 82 -18.74 -8.10 -6.44
C ASP A 82 -17.92 -9.39 -6.56
N HIS A 83 -16.84 -9.50 -5.75
CA HIS A 83 -15.89 -10.63 -5.77
C HIS A 83 -16.47 -11.92 -5.18
N GLY A 84 -17.65 -12.36 -5.64
CA GLY A 84 -18.25 -13.66 -5.29
C GLY A 84 -18.16 -13.98 -3.80
N GLN A 85 -17.96 -15.26 -3.44
CA GLN A 85 -17.66 -15.68 -2.05
C GLN A 85 -16.14 -15.71 -1.75
N ARG A 86 -15.29 -15.47 -2.76
CA ARG A 86 -13.84 -15.70 -2.64
C ARG A 86 -13.14 -14.39 -2.32
N VAL A 87 -12.48 -14.36 -1.17
CA VAL A 87 -11.60 -13.24 -0.77
C VAL A 87 -10.48 -13.08 -1.79
N ASP A 88 -10.38 -11.89 -2.38
CA ASP A 88 -9.18 -11.45 -3.09
C ASP A 88 -8.21 -10.82 -2.07
N TRP A 89 -7.03 -11.42 -1.94
CA TRP A 89 -6.00 -11.03 -0.99
C TRP A 89 -5.14 -9.84 -1.46
N HIS A 90 -5.41 -9.35 -2.68
CA HIS A 90 -4.72 -8.24 -3.34
C HIS A 90 -5.66 -7.06 -3.60
N ASP A 91 -6.95 -7.19 -3.29
CA ASP A 91 -7.94 -6.13 -3.45
C ASP A 91 -7.62 -4.96 -2.52
N LEU A 92 -7.28 -3.81 -3.09
CA LEU A 92 -6.80 -2.66 -2.34
C LEU A 92 -7.86 -2.08 -1.40
N LEU A 93 -9.15 -2.16 -1.76
CA LEU A 93 -10.24 -1.70 -0.91
C LEU A 93 -10.42 -2.61 0.31
N THR A 94 -10.35 -3.91 0.12
CA THR A 94 -10.40 -4.93 1.17
C THR A 94 -9.22 -4.78 2.11
N LEU A 95 -8.01 -4.62 1.58
CA LEU A 95 -6.81 -4.38 2.37
C LEU A 95 -6.91 -3.07 3.16
N PHE A 96 -7.43 -2.01 2.56
CA PHE A 96 -7.73 -0.76 3.26
C PHE A 96 -8.66 -1.01 4.44
N HIS A 97 -9.82 -1.64 4.24
CA HIS A 97 -10.76 -1.92 5.34
C HIS A 97 -10.24 -2.92 6.38
N ALA A 98 -9.22 -3.72 6.05
CA ALA A 98 -8.53 -4.61 7.00
C ALA A 98 -7.58 -3.84 7.93
N VAL A 99 -7.05 -2.69 7.51
CA VAL A 99 -6.23 -1.84 8.39
C VAL A 99 -7.09 -1.33 9.56
N PRO A 100 -6.60 -1.43 10.82
CA PRO A 100 -7.33 -0.96 11.98
C PRO A 100 -7.80 0.49 11.83
N GLU A 101 -9.07 0.76 12.16
CA GLU A 101 -9.72 2.06 11.97
C GLU A 101 -8.94 3.22 12.62
N GLN A 102 -8.38 3.01 13.80
CA GLN A 102 -7.55 4.02 14.47
C GLN A 102 -6.30 4.39 13.65
N ILE A 103 -5.67 3.41 12.99
CA ILE A 103 -4.51 3.63 12.14
C ILE A 103 -4.92 4.37 10.88
N ARG A 104 -6.01 3.93 10.22
CA ARG A 104 -6.54 4.63 9.03
C ARG A 104 -6.83 6.11 9.29
N ARG A 105 -7.48 6.41 10.42
CA ARG A 105 -7.73 7.79 10.85
C ARG A 105 -6.44 8.57 11.12
N SER A 106 -5.49 7.96 11.83
CA SER A 106 -4.20 8.60 12.15
C SER A 106 -3.40 8.96 10.89
N LEU A 107 -3.52 8.13 9.84
CA LEU A 107 -2.88 8.34 8.55
C LEU A 107 -3.73 9.13 7.55
N ALA A 108 -4.92 9.57 7.96
CA ALA A 108 -5.94 10.22 7.13
C ALA A 108 -6.31 9.42 5.86
N LEU A 109 -6.19 8.08 5.89
CA LEU A 109 -6.52 7.19 4.77
C LEU A 109 -8.01 7.15 4.46
N ASP A 110 -8.88 7.42 5.45
CA ASP A 110 -10.33 7.45 5.25
C ASP A 110 -10.74 8.48 4.18
N SER A 111 -9.97 9.57 4.03
CA SER A 111 -10.21 10.59 2.99
C SER A 111 -9.92 10.09 1.57
N GLN A 112 -9.31 8.92 1.42
CA GLN A 112 -8.86 8.34 0.16
C GLN A 112 -9.62 7.05 -0.21
N GLU A 113 -10.71 6.71 0.50
CA GLU A 113 -11.48 5.47 0.29
C GLU A 113 -11.92 5.30 -1.17
N GLU A 114 -12.43 6.36 -1.81
CA GLU A 114 -12.84 6.32 -3.22
C GLU A 114 -11.68 5.96 -4.17
N CYS A 115 -10.45 6.34 -3.83
CA CYS A 115 -9.27 5.95 -4.60
C CYS A 115 -9.00 4.45 -4.45
N PHE A 116 -9.12 3.89 -3.25
CA PHE A 116 -8.98 2.45 -3.04
C PHE A 116 -10.05 1.66 -3.79
N GLU A 117 -11.29 2.14 -3.82
CA GLU A 117 -12.38 1.54 -4.59
C GLU A 117 -12.10 1.56 -6.10
N LYS A 118 -11.61 2.69 -6.62
CA LYS A 118 -11.22 2.83 -8.03
C LYS A 118 -10.11 1.87 -8.45
N TYR A 119 -9.13 1.63 -7.57
CA TYR A 119 -7.96 0.80 -7.87
C TYR A 119 -8.05 -0.63 -7.32
N GLN A 120 -9.21 -1.04 -6.79
CA GLN A 120 -9.37 -2.34 -6.11
C GLN A 120 -8.94 -3.53 -7.00
N SER A 121 -9.24 -3.47 -8.31
CA SER A 121 -8.93 -4.51 -9.30
C SER A 121 -7.77 -4.14 -10.25
N VAL A 122 -6.87 -3.25 -9.85
CA VAL A 122 -5.74 -2.79 -10.70
C VAL A 122 -4.83 -3.95 -11.17
N PHE A 123 -4.67 -4.98 -10.33
CA PHE A 123 -3.88 -6.16 -10.68
C PHE A 123 -4.51 -7.03 -11.76
N THR A 124 -5.82 -6.96 -11.98
CA THR A 124 -6.46 -7.67 -13.10
C THR A 124 -6.64 -6.74 -14.29
N ASN A 125 -7.02 -5.49 -14.05
CA ASN A 125 -7.53 -4.59 -15.09
C ASN A 125 -6.46 -3.74 -15.78
N THR A 126 -5.19 -3.78 -15.34
CA THR A 126 -4.15 -2.87 -15.87
C THR A 126 -2.94 -3.59 -16.48
N ARG A 127 -2.80 -4.92 -16.27
CA ARG A 127 -1.58 -5.65 -16.66
C ARG A 127 -1.41 -5.85 -18.16
N TYR A 128 -2.50 -6.05 -18.89
CA TYR A 128 -2.46 -6.52 -20.28
C TYR A 128 -3.22 -5.56 -21.20
N PRO A 129 -2.60 -4.48 -21.69
CA PRO A 129 -3.27 -3.44 -22.49
C PRO A 129 -3.98 -3.97 -23.76
N TYR A 130 -3.50 -5.10 -24.29
CA TYR A 130 -4.08 -5.79 -25.44
C TYR A 130 -5.39 -6.53 -25.12
N GLU A 131 -5.71 -6.79 -23.85
CA GLU A 131 -6.98 -7.40 -23.45
C GLU A 131 -8.11 -6.37 -23.56
N SER A 132 -9.29 -6.82 -23.98
CA SER A 132 -10.46 -5.96 -24.17
C SER A 132 -10.99 -5.39 -22.85
N SER A 133 -10.87 -6.15 -21.77
CA SER A 133 -11.26 -5.78 -20.40
C SER A 133 -10.27 -4.86 -19.69
N CYS A 134 -9.07 -4.65 -20.25
CA CYS A 134 -8.05 -3.81 -19.64
C CYS A 134 -8.42 -2.33 -19.75
N ALA A 135 -8.15 -1.57 -18.68
CA ALA A 135 -8.18 -0.13 -18.67
C ALA A 135 -7.30 0.41 -19.82
N LYS A 136 -7.89 1.26 -20.66
CA LYS A 136 -7.22 1.84 -21.84
C LYS A 136 -6.45 3.12 -21.52
N SER A 137 -6.63 3.64 -20.32
CA SER A 137 -5.88 4.75 -19.78
C SER A 137 -5.33 4.37 -18.40
N SER A 138 -4.27 5.05 -18.03
CA SER A 138 -3.68 5.06 -16.69
C SER A 138 -3.66 6.51 -16.23
N ASP A 139 -3.61 6.72 -14.92
CA ASP A 139 -3.59 8.05 -14.34
C ASP A 139 -2.65 8.11 -13.13
N PRO A 140 -2.06 9.29 -12.82
CA PRO A 140 -1.02 9.41 -11.80
C PRO A 140 -1.57 9.44 -10.37
N MET A 141 -2.89 9.34 -10.15
CA MET A 141 -3.49 9.53 -8.83
C MET A 141 -2.98 8.50 -7.82
N LEU A 142 -2.90 7.22 -8.20
CA LEU A 142 -2.44 6.16 -7.29
C LEU A 142 -1.00 6.43 -6.83
N MET A 143 -0.12 6.85 -7.74
CA MET A 143 1.27 7.17 -7.39
C MET A 143 1.36 8.42 -6.50
N ARG A 144 0.54 9.45 -6.76
CA ARG A 144 0.47 10.66 -5.93
C ARG A 144 -0.03 10.34 -4.51
N MET A 145 -1.11 9.58 -4.42
CA MET A 145 -1.67 9.08 -3.16
C MET A 145 -0.65 8.23 -2.40
N LEU A 146 0.10 7.40 -3.10
CA LEU A 146 1.14 6.55 -2.53
C LEU A 146 2.31 7.35 -1.93
N ARG A 147 2.80 8.40 -2.62
CA ARG A 147 3.82 9.31 -2.07
C ARG A 147 3.37 9.91 -0.73
N TRP A 148 2.16 10.45 -0.71
CA TRP A 148 1.57 11.06 0.47
C TRP A 148 1.37 10.03 1.60
N THR A 149 0.85 8.85 1.27
CA THR A 149 0.64 7.76 2.23
C THR A 149 1.95 7.28 2.84
N LEU A 150 2.99 7.08 2.03
CA LEU A 150 4.31 6.69 2.51
C LEU A 150 4.88 7.71 3.50
N ALA A 151 4.79 9.01 3.19
CA ALA A 151 5.24 10.07 4.07
C ALA A 151 4.48 10.07 5.41
N ASN A 152 3.16 9.91 5.38
CA ASN A 152 2.34 9.82 6.60
C ASN A 152 2.67 8.58 7.43
N VAL A 153 2.88 7.43 6.79
CA VAL A 153 3.26 6.20 7.45
C VAL A 153 4.63 6.34 8.15
N VAL A 154 5.61 6.93 7.46
CA VAL A 154 6.91 7.23 8.08
C VAL A 154 6.75 8.19 9.27
N GLY A 155 5.94 9.25 9.13
CA GLY A 155 5.62 10.18 10.22
C GLY A 155 4.95 9.47 11.42
N TYR A 156 3.99 8.61 11.15
CA TYR A 156 3.27 7.82 12.15
C TYR A 156 4.19 6.93 12.99
N HIS A 157 5.20 6.31 12.36
CA HIS A 157 6.19 5.50 13.08
C HIS A 157 7.23 6.36 13.82
N LYS A 158 7.61 7.50 13.25
CA LYS A 158 8.50 8.48 13.90
C LYS A 158 7.89 9.00 15.21
N GLU A 159 6.62 9.40 15.19
CA GLU A 159 5.90 9.90 16.38
C GLU A 159 5.82 8.86 17.51
N ARG A 160 5.89 7.57 17.16
CA ARG A 160 5.93 6.44 18.11
C ARG A 160 7.34 6.05 18.53
N GLY A 161 8.36 6.83 18.15
CA GLY A 161 9.74 6.63 18.57
C GLY A 161 10.46 5.49 17.83
N SER A 162 9.98 5.07 16.66
CA SER A 162 10.64 4.02 15.88
C SER A 162 12.11 4.35 15.61
N GLN A 163 13.00 3.41 15.93
CA GLN A 163 14.44 3.47 15.65
C GLN A 163 14.83 2.67 14.41
N ASP A 164 13.84 2.25 13.61
CA ASP A 164 14.07 1.52 12.39
C ASP A 164 14.97 2.31 11.42
N SER A 165 16.00 1.65 10.89
CA SER A 165 17.05 2.29 10.10
C SER A 165 16.51 2.92 8.81
N TYR A 166 15.50 2.30 8.19
CA TYR A 166 14.88 2.82 6.99
C TYR A 166 14.09 4.10 7.30
N ILE A 167 13.29 4.11 8.38
CA ILE A 167 12.55 5.30 8.82
C ILE A 167 13.50 6.48 9.09
N VAL A 168 14.56 6.25 9.88
CA VAL A 168 15.56 7.28 10.21
C VAL A 168 16.23 7.81 8.94
N SER A 169 16.63 6.91 8.03
CA SER A 169 17.28 7.28 6.77
C SER A 169 16.34 8.05 5.83
N TYR A 170 15.06 7.67 5.77
CA TYR A 170 14.06 8.36 4.95
C TYR A 170 13.89 9.81 5.40
N ILE A 171 13.74 10.03 6.72
CA ILE A 171 13.59 11.37 7.29
C ILE A 171 14.83 12.22 7.02
N ALA A 172 16.02 11.66 7.21
CA ALA A 172 17.28 12.36 6.95
C ALA A 172 17.39 12.81 5.48
N LYS A 173 16.99 11.95 4.53
CA LYS A 173 16.97 12.29 3.10
C LYS A 173 15.98 13.42 2.78
N GLN A 174 14.76 13.34 3.31
CA GLN A 174 13.74 14.40 3.12
C GLN A 174 14.16 15.76 3.69
N GLN A 175 14.96 15.77 4.76
CA GLN A 175 15.51 17.02 5.33
C GLN A 175 16.71 17.56 4.54
N ALA A 176 17.44 16.70 3.84
CA ALA A 176 18.61 17.07 3.04
C ALA A 176 18.24 17.61 1.65
N GLU A 177 17.04 17.30 1.14
CA GLU A 177 16.51 17.81 -0.13
C GLU A 177 15.41 18.86 0.14
N PRO A 178 15.73 20.15 0.34
CA PRO A 178 14.71 21.19 0.35
C PRO A 178 14.08 21.24 -1.05
N GLY A 179 12.77 20.95 -1.12
CA GLY A 179 12.09 20.50 -2.32
C GLY A 179 12.09 21.46 -3.52
N ASP A 180 12.01 20.84 -4.70
CA ASP A 180 11.32 21.42 -5.85
C ASP A 180 9.81 21.45 -5.51
N ALA A 181 9.38 22.56 -4.92
CA ALA A 181 7.98 22.93 -4.79
C ALA A 181 7.43 23.51 -6.10
#